data_AF-A0A0A1ZQ95-F1
#
_entry.id   AF-A0A0A1ZQ95-F1
#
_cell.length_a   1.000
_cell.length_b   1.000
_cell.length_c   1.000
_cell.angle_alpha   90.00
_cell.angle_beta   90.00
_cell.angle_gamma   90.00
#
_symmetry.space_group_name_H-M   'P 1'
#
loop_
_entity.id
_entity.type
_entity.pdbx_description
1 polymer ?
#
loop_
_entity_poly.entity_id
_entity_poly.type
_entity_poly.pdbx_seq_one_letter_code
_entity_poly.pdbx_strand_id
1 'polypeptide(L)'
;MGDNTPESNQDSGSATSSETKSFSEKYSDVMGKVNETLGNVDWTQMGKYGKAAGIIAVVVIAQIIIKVVIDTINFFPILPGLLELLGVIVVGQWSWQNLRTSENREAVLEKVQNLKKTYLG
;
A
#
# COMPACT_ATOMS: atom_id res chain seq x y z
N MET A 1 46.21 42.78 -14.38
CA MET A 1 45.34 43.31 -13.31
C MET A 1 44.09 43.83 -14.01
N GLY A 2 42.99 43.09 -14.08
CA GLY A 2 41.94 42.89 -13.05
C GLY A 2 40.69 43.64 -13.58
N ASP A 3 39.45 43.17 -13.61
CA ASP A 3 38.75 42.04 -13.00
C ASP A 3 37.69 41.51 -13.99
N ASN A 4 37.39 40.22 -13.91
CA ASN A 4 36.24 39.60 -14.57
C ASN A 4 35.11 39.41 -13.54
N THR A 5 34.00 40.13 -13.68
CA THR A 5 32.70 39.67 -13.16
C THR A 5 31.55 40.24 -14.01
N PRO A 6 30.72 39.37 -14.60
CA PRO A 6 29.29 39.64 -14.70
C PRO A 6 28.55 38.69 -13.76
N GLU A 7 27.77 39.29 -12.86
CA GLU A 7 26.88 38.57 -11.94
C GLU A 7 25.90 37.68 -12.71
N SER A 8 25.78 36.45 -12.22
CA SER A 8 24.76 35.48 -12.63
C SER A 8 23.41 35.88 -12.05
N ASN A 9 22.56 36.52 -12.86
CA ASN A 9 21.12 36.53 -12.61
C ASN A 9 20.48 35.36 -13.38
N GLN A 10 20.45 34.22 -12.70
CA GLN A 10 19.68 33.04 -13.08
C GLN A 10 18.20 33.31 -12.81
N ASP A 11 17.52 33.97 -13.74
CA ASP A 11 16.05 33.94 -13.81
C ASP A 11 15.64 32.64 -14.53
N SER A 12 15.63 31.54 -13.78
CA SER A 12 15.03 30.28 -14.20
C SER A 12 13.53 30.34 -13.95
N GLY A 13 12.85 31.16 -14.74
CA GLY A 13 11.40 31.16 -14.87
C GLY A 13 10.94 30.05 -15.80
N SER A 14 10.09 29.18 -15.27
CA SER A 14 9.04 28.45 -16.01
C SER A 14 9.42 27.15 -16.74
N ALA A 15 9.38 26.02 -16.02
CA ALA A 15 9.08 24.69 -16.61
C ALA A 15 8.66 23.62 -15.58
N THR A 16 7.83 23.92 -14.56
CA THR A 16 7.35 22.88 -13.62
C THR A 16 5.87 22.98 -13.24
N SER A 17 5.07 23.83 -13.88
CA SER A 17 3.68 24.07 -13.43
C SER A 17 2.59 23.66 -14.41
N SER A 18 2.91 22.96 -15.50
CA SER A 18 1.92 22.53 -16.52
C SER A 18 1.41 21.10 -16.35
N GLU A 19 2.15 20.19 -15.70
CA GLU A 19 1.71 18.79 -15.57
C GLU A 19 0.72 18.56 -14.42
N THR A 20 0.89 19.22 -13.28
CA THR A 20 0.07 18.95 -12.07
C THR A 20 -1.40 19.39 -12.22
N LYS A 21 -1.70 20.40 -13.04
CA LYS A 21 -3.10 20.83 -13.31
C LYS A 21 -3.88 19.84 -14.18
N SER A 22 -3.21 19.22 -15.16
CA SER A 22 -3.80 18.25 -16.10
C SER A 22 -4.31 16.98 -15.40
N PHE A 23 -3.63 16.55 -14.34
CA PHE A 23 -4.06 15.38 -13.57
C PHE A 23 -5.30 15.68 -12.75
N SER A 24 -5.36 16.79 -12.01
CA SER A 24 -6.51 17.11 -11.14
C SER A 24 -7.80 17.28 -11.94
N GLU A 25 -7.75 17.93 -13.10
CA GLU A 25 -8.91 18.10 -13.99
C GLU A 25 -9.37 16.76 -14.59
N LYS A 26 -8.42 15.90 -15.00
CA LYS A 26 -8.75 14.55 -15.46
C LYS A 26 -9.37 13.73 -14.34
N TYR A 27 -8.83 13.78 -13.12
CA TYR A 27 -9.36 13.06 -11.95
C TYR A 27 -10.78 13.51 -11.57
N SER A 28 -11.08 14.81 -11.62
CA SER A 28 -12.43 15.31 -11.36
C SER A 28 -13.44 14.86 -12.43
N ASP A 29 -13.04 14.83 -13.70
CA ASP A 29 -13.89 14.35 -14.79
C ASP A 29 -14.17 12.84 -14.70
N VAL A 30 -13.17 12.02 -14.34
CA VAL A 30 -13.43 10.58 -14.09
C VAL A 30 -14.29 10.37 -12.86
N MET A 31 -14.11 11.14 -11.78
CA MET A 31 -14.98 11.04 -10.58
C MET A 31 -16.42 11.40 -10.89
N GLY A 32 -16.66 12.46 -11.67
CA GLY A 32 -18.00 12.86 -12.10
C GLY A 32 -18.69 11.78 -12.93
N LYS A 33 -17.98 11.20 -13.90
CA LYS A 33 -18.49 10.10 -14.75
C LYS A 33 -18.72 8.80 -14.00
N VAL A 34 -17.88 8.50 -13.00
CA VAL A 34 -18.04 7.32 -12.14
C VAL A 34 -19.31 7.46 -11.29
N ASN A 35 -19.59 8.65 -10.74
CA ASN A 35 -20.81 8.88 -9.97
C ASN A 35 -22.08 8.76 -10.83
N GLU A 36 -22.05 9.27 -12.06
CA GLU A 36 -23.16 9.17 -13.01
C GLU A 36 -23.39 7.74 -13.51
N THR A 37 -22.32 6.97 -13.69
CA THR A 37 -22.38 5.56 -14.09
C THR A 37 -22.85 4.67 -12.94
N LEU A 38 -22.37 4.89 -11.71
CA LEU A 38 -22.78 4.13 -10.52
C LEU A 38 -24.25 4.38 -10.14
N GLY A 39 -24.78 5.58 -10.42
CA GLY A 39 -26.18 5.92 -10.22
C GLY A 39 -27.14 5.32 -11.25
N ASN A 40 -26.66 5.02 -12.46
CA ASN A 40 -27.44 4.32 -13.49
C ASN A 40 -27.38 2.78 -13.37
N VAL A 41 -26.52 2.26 -12.50
CA VAL A 41 -26.48 0.82 -12.22
C VAL A 41 -27.67 0.46 -11.35
N ASP A 42 -28.60 -0.33 -11.89
CA ASP A 42 -29.78 -0.80 -11.17
C ASP A 42 -29.39 -1.94 -10.20
N TRP A 43 -28.95 -1.56 -9.00
CA TRP A 43 -28.54 -2.46 -7.91
C TRP A 43 -29.65 -3.42 -7.47
N THR A 44 -30.91 -3.10 -7.77
CA THR A 44 -32.10 -3.88 -7.42
C THR A 44 -32.24 -5.15 -8.26
N GLN A 45 -31.73 -5.15 -9.51
CA GLN A 45 -31.70 -6.34 -10.39
C GLN A 45 -30.43 -7.19 -10.21
N MET A 46 -29.39 -6.62 -9.60
CA MET A 46 -28.13 -7.32 -9.34
C MET A 46 -28.25 -8.38 -8.24
N GLY A 47 -29.36 -8.50 -7.51
CA GLY A 47 -29.56 -9.57 -6.51
C GLY A 47 -29.56 -10.98 -7.10
N LYS A 48 -29.96 -11.16 -8.37
CA LYS A 48 -30.11 -12.48 -9.02
C LYS A 48 -28.83 -12.97 -9.72
N TYR A 49 -28.02 -12.04 -10.25
CA TYR A 49 -26.72 -12.31 -10.90
C TYR A 49 -25.51 -11.91 -10.04
N GLY A 50 -25.72 -11.13 -8.98
CA GLY A 50 -24.69 -10.57 -8.11
C GLY A 50 -24.02 -11.59 -7.21
N LYS A 51 -24.61 -12.76 -7.00
CA LYS A 51 -23.93 -13.83 -6.25
C LYS A 51 -22.75 -14.39 -7.05
N ALA A 52 -22.94 -14.66 -8.36
CA ALA A 52 -21.86 -15.12 -9.23
C ALA A 52 -20.91 -13.97 -9.61
N ALA A 53 -21.45 -12.80 -9.96
CA ALA A 53 -20.64 -11.63 -10.28
C ALA A 53 -19.80 -11.13 -9.09
N GLY A 54 -20.33 -11.21 -7.87
CA GLY A 54 -19.61 -10.86 -6.64
C GLY A 54 -18.47 -11.82 -6.33
N ILE A 55 -18.68 -13.13 -6.54
CA ILE A 55 -17.59 -14.12 -6.40
C ILE A 55 -16.49 -13.84 -7.42
N ILE A 56 -16.84 -13.60 -8.69
CA ILE A 56 -15.87 -13.25 -9.73
C ILE A 56 -15.13 -11.95 -9.36
N ALA A 57 -15.82 -10.93 -8.85
CA ALA A 57 -15.21 -9.67 -8.44
C ALA A 57 -14.20 -9.85 -7.30
N VAL A 58 -14.54 -10.64 -6.27
CA VAL A 58 -13.62 -10.96 -5.17
C VAL A 58 -12.40 -11.73 -5.69
N VAL A 59 -12.60 -12.68 -6.60
CA VAL A 59 -11.50 -13.44 -7.23
C VAL A 59 -10.60 -12.52 -8.05
N VAL A 60 -11.15 -11.60 -8.83
CA VAL A 60 -10.38 -10.60 -9.61
C VAL A 60 -9.58 -9.70 -8.68
N ILE A 61 -10.18 -9.20 -7.60
CA ILE A 61 -9.47 -8.38 -6.60
C ILE A 61 -8.33 -9.17 -5.96
N ALA A 62 -8.59 -10.42 -5.54
CA ALA A 62 -7.57 -11.30 -4.99
C ALA A 62 -6.43 -11.56 -5.99
N GLN A 63 -6.75 -11.76 -7.27
CA GLN A 63 -5.75 -11.94 -8.32
C GLN A 63 -4.91 -10.68 -8.55
N ILE A 64 -5.51 -9.49 -8.53
CA ILE A 64 -4.76 -8.22 -8.64
C ILE A 64 -3.75 -8.11 -7.49
N ILE A 65 -4.17 -8.42 -6.25
CA ILE A 65 -3.27 -8.39 -5.08
C ILE A 65 -2.11 -9.38 -5.27
N ILE A 66 -2.40 -10.62 -5.65
CA ILE A 66 -1.37 -11.66 -5.87
C ILE A 66 -0.41 -11.23 -6.99
N LYS A 67 -0.94 -10.68 -8.10
CA LYS A 67 -0.13 -10.23 -9.23
C LYS A 67 0.75 -9.04 -8.86
N VAL A 68 0.25 -8.07 -8.09
CA VAL A 68 1.04 -6.93 -7.60
C VAL A 68 2.18 -7.40 -6.71
N VAL A 69 1.95 -8.39 -5.84
CA VAL A 69 3.01 -8.97 -4.99
C VAL A 69 4.06 -9.68 -5.85
N ILE A 70 3.64 -10.52 -6.80
CA ILE A 70 4.55 -11.23 -7.71
C ILE A 70 5.35 -10.25 -8.57
N ASP A 71 4.69 -9.24 -9.15
CA ASP A 71 5.35 -8.23 -9.97
C ASP A 71 6.31 -7.40 -9.12
N THR A 72 5.97 -7.05 -7.87
CA THR A 72 6.87 -6.32 -6.95
C THR A 72 8.11 -7.15 -6.59
N ILE A 73 7.93 -8.44 -6.28
CA ILE A 73 9.03 -9.38 -6.01
C ILE A 73 9.94 -9.52 -7.24
N ASN A 74 9.35 -9.59 -8.44
CA ASN A 74 10.10 -9.70 -9.68
C ASN A 74 10.74 -8.37 -10.13
N PHE A 75 10.17 -7.22 -9.76
CA PHE A 75 10.64 -5.90 -10.18
C PHE A 75 11.82 -5.40 -9.34
N PHE A 76 11.92 -5.83 -8.07
CA PHE A 76 13.06 -5.52 -7.22
C PHE A 76 13.79 -6.82 -6.81
N PRO A 77 14.89 -7.18 -7.49
CA PRO A 77 15.65 -8.41 -7.20
C PRO A 77 16.24 -8.46 -5.79
N ILE A 78 16.19 -7.34 -5.05
CA ILE A 78 16.74 -7.16 -3.71
C ILE A 78 15.67 -7.30 -2.62
N LEU A 79 14.37 -7.23 -2.96
CA LEU A 79 13.28 -7.31 -1.97
C LEU A 79 13.25 -8.64 -1.21
N PRO A 80 13.42 -9.82 -1.83
CA PRO A 80 13.43 -11.08 -1.08
C PRO A 80 14.50 -11.09 0.02
N GLY A 81 15.74 -10.68 -0.31
CA GLY A 81 16.83 -10.61 0.66
C GLY A 81 16.68 -9.48 1.69
N LEU A 82 16.12 -8.32 1.29
CA LEU A 82 15.88 -7.21 2.21
C LEU A 82 14.78 -7.56 3.23
N LEU A 83 13.71 -8.21 2.80
CA LEU A 83 12.64 -8.67 3.71
C LEU A 83 13.11 -9.80 4.63
N GLU A 84 14.01 -10.66 4.16
CA GLU A 84 14.68 -11.66 5.00
C GLU A 84 15.51 -10.99 6.09
N LEU A 85 16.34 -10.00 5.74
CA LEU A 85 17.16 -9.23 6.69
C LEU A 85 16.29 -8.43 7.66
N LEU A 86 15.25 -7.75 7.17
CA LEU A 86 14.30 -7.03 8.01
C LEU A 86 13.54 -7.99 8.93
N GLY A 87 13.13 -9.15 8.44
CA GLY A 87 12.50 -10.20 9.24
C GLY A 87 13.41 -10.65 10.39
N VAL A 88 14.69 -10.93 10.10
CA VAL A 88 15.68 -11.31 11.12
C VAL A 88 15.90 -10.20 12.14
N ILE A 89 16.01 -8.94 11.70
CA ILE A 89 16.20 -7.78 12.59
C ILE A 89 14.98 -7.59 13.50
N VAL A 90 13.78 -7.62 12.94
CA VAL A 90 12.52 -7.43 13.69
C VAL A 90 12.31 -8.56 14.69
N VAL A 91 12.51 -9.83 14.28
CA VAL A 91 12.40 -10.98 15.18
C VAL A 91 13.49 -10.98 16.24
N GLY A 92 14.71 -10.55 15.92
CA GLY A 92 15.81 -10.39 16.86
C GLY A 92 15.51 -9.34 17.93
N GLN A 93 15.02 -8.15 17.53
CA GLN A 93 14.62 -7.11 18.47
C GLN A 93 13.42 -7.53 19.32
N TRP A 94 12.42 -8.15 18.70
CA TRP A 94 11.25 -8.68 19.41
C TRP A 94 11.67 -9.74 20.41
N SER A 95 12.49 -10.71 20.02
CA SER A 95 13.01 -11.76 20.91
C SER A 95 13.77 -11.17 22.10
N TRP A 96 14.60 -10.15 21.87
CA TRP A 96 15.33 -9.48 22.94
C TRP A 96 14.42 -8.76 23.94
N GLN A 97 13.35 -8.11 23.45
CA GLN A 97 12.40 -7.40 24.29
C GLN A 97 11.45 -8.38 25.01
N ASN A 98 11.03 -9.44 24.34
CA ASN A 98 9.95 -10.32 24.78
C ASN A 98 10.40 -11.63 25.44
N LEU A 99 11.67 -12.06 25.30
CA LEU A 99 12.14 -13.36 25.81
C LEU A 99 13.37 -13.28 26.73
N ARG A 100 13.93 -12.08 26.97
CA ARG A 100 15.17 -11.95 27.76
C ARG A 100 15.00 -12.31 29.24
N THR A 101 13.89 -11.94 29.87
CA THR A 101 13.60 -12.22 31.29
C THR A 101 12.46 -13.22 31.44
N SER A 102 12.40 -13.89 32.59
CA SER A 102 11.30 -14.81 32.92
C SER A 102 9.94 -14.11 32.91
N GLU A 103 9.88 -12.89 33.44
CA GLU A 103 8.69 -12.04 33.44
C GLU A 103 8.19 -11.74 32.00
N ASN A 104 9.11 -11.39 31.09
CA ASN A 104 8.74 -11.10 29.69
C ASN A 104 8.25 -12.36 28.97
N ARG A 105 8.82 -13.54 29.27
CA ARG A 105 8.38 -14.82 28.71
C ARG A 105 6.97 -15.19 29.17
N GLU A 106 6.67 -15.01 30.45
CA GLU A 106 5.35 -15.27 31.02
C GLU A 106 4.30 -14.36 30.39
N ALA A 107 4.61 -13.07 30.20
CA ALA A 107 3.72 -12.13 29.52
C ALA A 107 3.42 -12.52 28.05
N VAL A 108 4.40 -13.09 27.34
CA VAL A 108 4.19 -13.62 25.98
C VAL A 108 3.27 -14.84 26.00
N LEU A 109 3.52 -15.78 26.91
CA LEU A 109 2.69 -16.98 27.06
C LEU A 109 1.25 -16.62 27.42
N GLU A 110 1.06 -15.65 28.31
CA GLU A 110 -0.25 -15.13 28.69
C GLU A 110 -0.97 -14.49 27.49
N LYS A 111 -0.27 -13.66 26.69
CA LYS A 111 -0.84 -13.09 25.45
C LYS A 111 -1.26 -14.18 24.48
N VAL A 112 -0.43 -15.20 24.27
CA VAL A 112 -0.75 -16.32 23.36
C VAL A 112 -1.96 -17.12 23.88
N GLN A 113 -2.02 -17.39 25.18
CA GLN A 113 -3.15 -18.08 25.80
C GLN A 113 -4.44 -17.26 25.71
N ASN A 114 -4.37 -15.95 25.92
CA ASN A 114 -5.50 -15.04 25.75
C ASN A 114 -5.97 -15.01 24.29
N LEU A 115 -5.06 -14.89 23.32
CA LEU A 115 -5.42 -14.98 21.90
C LEU A 115 -6.09 -16.32 21.58
N LYS A 116 -5.53 -17.43 22.07
CA LYS A 116 -6.14 -18.75 21.90
C LYS A 116 -7.57 -18.76 22.47
N LYS A 117 -7.78 -18.28 23.68
CA LYS A 117 -9.13 -18.22 24.29
C LYS A 117 -10.08 -17.30 23.51
N THR A 118 -9.61 -16.14 23.07
CA THR A 118 -10.43 -15.17 22.34
C THR A 118 -10.87 -15.68 20.95
N TYR A 119 -10.02 -16.42 20.24
CA TYR A 119 -10.31 -16.91 18.89
C TYR A 119 -10.80 -18.36 18.82
N LEU A 120 -10.47 -19.20 19.80
CA LEU A 120 -10.73 -20.64 19.78
C LEU A 120 -11.54 -21.17 20.98
N GLY A 121 -11.74 -20.37 22.04
CA GLY A 121 -12.37 -20.82 23.29
C GLY A 121 -11.38 -21.35 24.32
#